data_AF-A0A1M5D6F8-F1
#
_entry.id   AF-A0A1M5D6F8-F1
#
_cell.length_a   1.000
_cell.length_b   1.000
_cell.length_c   1.000
_cell.angle_alpha   90.00
_cell.angle_beta   90.00
_cell.angle_gamma   90.00
#
_symmetry.space_group_name_H-M   'P 1'
#
loop_
_entity.id
_entity.type
_entity.pdbx_description
1 polymer ?
#
loop_
_entity_poly.entity_id
_entity_poly.type
_entity_poly.pdbx_seq_one_letter_code
_entity_poly.pdbx_strand_id
1 'polypeptide(L)'
;MKNILVFFNVFIFSMFVSGQNTDASGFVETKIEGGSTFKKYKNGKLDSMVVTMAAVNYGNALLFSQTKNAVIISNAQDKNSLIKIELKNKKQVRTFLYKDKPVIITEGIDFDINNLPKNAKIFTSISSNIVNSTIVYTNYDHVADDNPDKTYKLFYRLDIRSDLSNLGDIFNNIGDFFTQEDSILKIYSGKYAEKFAPDALASLQTDSSGKIKDGIILDFKNPKNNEKDDYSIYKNGKIIKSGKASLKDYQNIFIDYREEVQN
;
A
#
# COMPACT_ATOMS: atom_id res chain seq x y z
N MET A 1 14.26 -14.93 42.08
CA MET A 1 13.33 -14.94 40.93
C MET A 1 11.89 -14.93 41.43
N LYS A 2 11.26 -13.75 41.43
CA LYS A 2 9.81 -13.49 41.52
C LYS A 2 9.70 -11.97 41.71
N ASN A 3 8.77 -11.32 41.01
CA ASN A 3 8.48 -9.88 40.99
C ASN A 3 8.96 -9.09 39.75
N ILE A 4 8.89 -9.69 38.56
CA ILE A 4 8.84 -8.95 37.29
C ILE A 4 7.59 -9.44 36.54
N LEU A 5 6.41 -9.08 37.03
CA LEU A 5 5.15 -9.39 36.31
C LEU A 5 4.00 -8.42 36.63
N VAL A 6 4.29 -7.27 37.26
CA VAL A 6 3.24 -6.32 37.69
C VAL A 6 3.29 -4.97 36.93
N PHE A 7 4.37 -4.68 36.19
CA PHE A 7 4.48 -3.39 35.48
C PHE A 7 3.87 -3.33 34.07
N PHE A 8 3.38 -4.45 33.52
CA PHE A 8 2.76 -4.47 32.18
C PHE A 8 1.22 -4.25 32.17
N ASN A 9 0.56 -4.26 33.33
CA ASN A 9 -0.89 -4.07 33.42
C ASN A 9 -1.34 -2.61 33.60
N VAL A 10 -0.42 -1.67 33.85
CA VAL A 10 -0.78 -0.27 34.20
C VAL A 10 -0.80 0.65 32.96
N PHE A 11 -0.21 0.24 31.84
CA PHE A 11 -0.20 1.07 30.61
C PHE A 11 -1.37 0.82 29.66
N ILE A 12 -2.10 -0.29 29.83
CA ILE A 12 -3.32 -0.54 29.04
C ILE A 12 -4.45 0.36 29.57
N PHE A 13 -4.54 0.59 30.88
CA PHE A 13 -5.59 1.45 31.45
C PHE A 13 -5.41 2.95 31.19
N SER A 14 -4.19 3.46 30.99
CA SER A 14 -4.00 4.90 30.79
C SER A 14 -4.39 5.41 29.40
N MET A 15 -4.58 4.54 28.41
CA MET A 15 -5.23 4.90 27.13
C MET A 15 -6.76 4.75 27.17
N PHE A 16 -7.34 4.31 28.29
CA PHE A 16 -8.80 4.24 28.48
C PHE A 16 -9.36 5.34 29.41
N VAL A 17 -8.52 6.25 29.94
CA VAL A 17 -8.97 7.38 30.79
C VAL A 17 -9.08 8.67 29.96
N SER A 18 -9.93 8.64 28.95
CA SER A 18 -10.63 9.84 28.44
C SER A 18 -11.99 9.43 27.85
N GLY A 19 -12.88 8.92 28.72
CA GLY A 19 -14.32 9.13 28.55
C GLY A 19 -15.03 8.53 27.33
N GLN A 20 -14.59 7.40 26.78
CA GLN A 20 -15.47 6.52 25.99
C GLN A 20 -15.25 5.06 26.39
N ASN A 21 -16.15 4.53 27.23
CA ASN A 21 -16.34 3.10 27.42
C ASN A 21 -16.80 2.49 26.08
N THR A 22 -15.87 2.05 25.25
CA THR A 22 -16.17 1.04 24.23
C THR A 22 -15.81 -0.31 24.80
N ASP A 23 -16.84 -1.02 25.21
CA ASP A 23 -16.81 -2.42 25.61
C ASP A 23 -15.92 -3.24 24.66
N ALA A 24 -14.84 -3.86 25.18
CA ALA A 24 -13.97 -4.75 24.40
C ALA A 24 -14.68 -6.08 24.01
N SER A 25 -15.97 -6.19 24.31
CA SER A 25 -16.84 -7.27 23.87
C SER A 25 -16.78 -7.49 22.34
N GLY A 26 -16.35 -8.68 21.94
CA GLY A 26 -16.40 -9.14 20.54
C GLY A 26 -15.14 -8.90 19.70
N PHE A 27 -14.04 -8.37 20.27
CA PHE A 27 -12.74 -8.38 19.61
C PHE A 27 -11.95 -9.65 19.97
N VAL A 28 -11.30 -10.24 18.98
CA VAL A 28 -10.32 -11.32 19.14
C VAL A 28 -8.93 -10.73 18.97
N GLU A 29 -8.09 -10.87 19.99
CA GLU A 29 -6.68 -10.46 19.95
C GLU A 29 -5.82 -11.54 19.28
N THR A 30 -4.86 -11.12 18.45
CA THR A 30 -3.79 -11.97 17.93
C THR A 30 -2.47 -11.22 18.05
N LYS A 31 -1.50 -11.82 18.73
CA LYS A 31 -0.15 -11.26 18.85
C LYS A 31 0.61 -11.44 17.54
N ILE A 32 1.36 -10.40 17.17
CA ILE A 32 2.25 -10.39 16.01
C ILE A 32 3.58 -9.75 16.43
N GLU A 33 4.64 -9.97 15.65
CA GLU A 33 5.93 -9.35 15.92
C GLU A 33 5.83 -7.82 15.89
N GLY A 34 6.25 -7.19 16.98
CA GLY A 34 6.19 -5.74 17.14
C GLY A 34 4.80 -5.19 17.50
N GLY A 35 3.80 -6.03 17.83
CA GLY A 35 2.46 -5.53 18.16
C GLY A 35 1.38 -6.57 18.43
N SER A 36 0.13 -6.16 18.23
CA SER A 36 -1.05 -7.03 18.34
C SER A 36 -2.18 -6.51 17.47
N THR A 37 -3.00 -7.42 16.96
CA THR A 37 -4.18 -7.10 16.17
C THR A 37 -5.43 -7.48 16.93
N PHE A 38 -6.46 -6.64 16.83
CA PHE A 38 -7.76 -6.86 17.45
C PHE A 38 -8.78 -6.83 16.33
N LYS A 39 -9.45 -7.96 16.08
CA LYS A 39 -10.43 -8.09 15.00
C LYS A 39 -11.81 -8.37 15.55
N LYS A 40 -12.81 -7.67 15.03
CA LYS A 40 -14.22 -7.89 15.34
C LYS A 40 -14.93 -8.38 14.09
N TYR A 41 -15.73 -9.44 14.25
CA TYR A 41 -16.48 -10.04 13.16
C TYR A 41 -17.98 -9.88 13.39
N LYS A 42 -18.72 -9.64 12.32
CA LYS A 42 -20.19 -9.60 12.30
C LYS A 42 -20.69 -10.47 11.15
N ASN A 43 -21.50 -11.48 11.47
CA ASN A 43 -22.01 -12.46 10.50
C ASN A 43 -20.89 -13.13 9.67
N GLY A 44 -19.78 -13.48 10.32
CA GLY A 44 -18.62 -14.12 9.69
C GLY A 44 -17.74 -13.21 8.82
N LYS A 45 -18.02 -11.90 8.75
CA LYS A 45 -17.22 -10.92 8.00
C LYS A 45 -16.49 -9.97 8.94
N LEU A 46 -15.31 -9.51 8.56
CA LEU A 46 -14.57 -8.50 9.33
C LEU A 46 -15.37 -7.19 9.36
N ASP A 47 -15.64 -6.68 10.55
CA ASP A 47 -16.45 -5.47 10.80
C ASP A 47 -15.55 -4.28 11.17
N SER A 48 -14.55 -4.53 12.02
CA SER A 48 -13.54 -3.53 12.40
C SER A 48 -12.24 -4.22 12.81
N MET A 49 -11.11 -3.53 12.65
CA MET A 49 -9.80 -4.01 13.08
C MET A 49 -8.97 -2.88 13.68
N VAL A 50 -8.23 -3.18 14.75
CA VAL A 50 -7.21 -2.31 15.33
C VAL A 50 -5.86 -3.02 15.26
N VAL A 51 -4.82 -2.33 14.81
CA VAL A 51 -3.44 -2.83 14.84
C VAL A 51 -2.66 -1.94 15.78
N THR A 52 -2.21 -2.52 16.89
CA THR A 52 -1.35 -1.85 17.87
C THR A 52 0.10 -2.20 17.59
N MET A 53 0.98 -1.20 17.64
CA MET A 53 2.42 -1.33 17.46
C MET A 53 3.11 -1.00 18.77
N ALA A 54 3.94 -1.92 19.26
CA ALA A 54 4.77 -1.75 20.43
C ALA A 54 6.20 -1.36 19.99
N ALA A 55 6.51 -0.07 19.98
CA ALA A 55 7.88 0.42 19.90
C ALA A 55 8.32 0.88 21.29
N VAL A 56 9.60 0.67 21.61
CA VAL A 56 10.23 0.80 22.94
C VAL A 56 9.91 2.13 23.67
N ASN A 57 9.47 3.19 22.99
CA ASN A 57 9.11 4.46 23.62
C ASN A 57 7.83 5.17 23.12
N TYR A 58 7.10 4.63 22.13
CA TYR A 58 5.84 5.23 21.63
C TYR A 58 4.93 4.14 21.04
N GLY A 59 3.90 3.75 21.78
CA GLY A 59 2.85 2.88 21.26
C GLY A 59 2.01 3.63 20.22
N ASN A 60 1.77 3.05 19.05
CA ASN A 60 0.88 3.61 18.04
C ASN A 60 -0.23 2.62 17.69
N ALA A 61 -1.39 3.11 17.25
CA ALA A 61 -2.50 2.27 16.81
C ALA A 61 -3.01 2.73 15.44
N LEU A 62 -3.23 1.77 14.55
CA LEU A 62 -3.95 1.96 13.29
C LEU A 62 -5.37 1.47 13.48
N LEU A 63 -6.34 2.28 13.07
CA LEU A 63 -7.76 1.98 13.17
C LEU A 63 -8.29 1.74 11.76
N PHE A 64 -8.86 0.55 11.54
CA PHE A 64 -9.42 0.14 10.27
C PHE A 64 -10.92 -0.08 10.42
N SER A 65 -11.67 0.50 9.50
CA SER A 65 -13.13 0.34 9.45
C SER A 65 -13.60 0.26 8.00
N GLN A 66 -14.73 -0.42 7.81
CA GLN A 66 -15.43 -0.45 6.54
C GLN A 66 -16.74 0.32 6.66
N THR A 67 -16.99 1.20 5.70
CA THR A 67 -18.28 1.83 5.47
C THR A 67 -18.95 1.21 4.25
N LYS A 68 -20.16 1.66 3.90
CA LYS A 68 -20.85 1.22 2.67
C LYS A 68 -20.01 1.49 1.41
N ASN A 69 -19.21 2.57 1.41
CA ASN A 69 -18.59 3.10 0.19
C ASN A 69 -17.05 3.06 0.21
N ALA A 70 -16.43 2.82 1.36
CA ALA A 70 -14.97 2.83 1.48
C ALA A 70 -14.46 1.97 2.65
N VAL A 71 -13.23 1.48 2.53
CA VAL A 71 -12.40 1.10 3.68
C VAL A 71 -11.58 2.31 4.11
N ILE A 72 -11.59 2.59 5.41
CA ILE A 72 -10.94 3.75 6.02
C ILE A 72 -9.87 3.25 6.99
N ILE A 73 -8.66 3.78 6.86
CA ILE A 73 -7.52 3.51 7.73
C ILE A 73 -7.02 4.83 8.29
N SER A 74 -7.02 4.95 9.62
CA SER A 74 -6.54 6.14 10.33
C SER A 74 -5.45 5.76 11.32
N ASN A 75 -4.64 6.76 11.69
CA ASN A 75 -3.56 6.62 12.64
C ASN A 75 -3.92 7.36 13.94
N ALA A 76 -4.00 6.64 15.05
CA ALA A 76 -4.45 7.21 16.33
C ALA A 76 -3.53 8.34 16.84
N GLN A 77 -2.24 8.31 16.48
CA GLN A 77 -1.28 9.37 16.82
C GLN A 77 -1.24 10.52 15.81
N ASP A 78 -1.81 10.35 14.62
CA ASP A 78 -1.82 11.37 13.57
C ASP A 78 -3.23 11.53 12.99
N LYS A 79 -3.97 12.46 13.59
CA LYS A 79 -5.35 12.78 13.22
C LYS A 79 -5.46 13.45 11.85
N ASN A 80 -4.35 13.95 11.29
CA ASN A 80 -4.36 14.62 9.99
C ASN A 80 -4.28 13.62 8.84
N SER A 81 -3.79 12.41 9.08
CA SER A 81 -3.55 11.40 8.05
C SER A 81 -4.66 10.36 7.96
N LEU A 82 -5.12 10.11 6.73
CA LEU A 82 -6.16 9.12 6.44
C LEU A 82 -5.83 8.37 5.14
N ILE A 83 -6.02 7.06 5.11
CA ILE A 83 -6.05 6.29 3.86
C ILE A 83 -7.48 5.87 3.61
N LYS A 84 -7.97 6.13 2.40
CA LYS A 84 -9.29 5.76 1.93
C LYS A 84 -9.16 4.85 0.73
N ILE A 85 -9.84 3.70 0.76
CA ILE A 85 -9.91 2.76 -0.37
C ILE A 85 -11.35 2.68 -0.84
N GLU A 86 -11.57 3.02 -2.10
CA GLU A 86 -12.86 3.02 -2.78
C GLU A 86 -12.83 2.12 -4.01
N LEU A 87 -14.00 1.92 -4.61
CA LEU A 87 -14.13 1.25 -5.90
C LEU A 87 -14.71 2.21 -6.94
N LYS A 88 -14.03 2.31 -8.08
CA LYS A 88 -14.50 3.01 -9.28
C LYS A 88 -14.45 2.01 -10.43
N ASN A 89 -15.60 1.75 -11.07
CA ASN A 89 -15.71 0.75 -12.13
C ASN A 89 -15.12 -0.63 -11.74
N LYS A 90 -15.38 -1.08 -10.50
CA LYS A 90 -14.84 -2.33 -9.91
C LYS A 90 -13.32 -2.37 -9.73
N LYS A 91 -12.61 -1.25 -9.93
CA LYS A 91 -11.17 -1.11 -9.68
C LYS A 91 -10.95 -0.31 -8.40
N GLN A 92 -9.87 -0.63 -7.69
CA GLN A 92 -9.51 0.04 -6.44
C GLN A 92 -9.00 1.46 -6.71
N VAL A 93 -9.49 2.41 -5.92
CA VAL A 93 -8.95 3.77 -5.83
C VAL A 93 -8.47 3.97 -4.41
N ARG A 94 -7.17 4.12 -4.22
CA ARG A 94 -6.56 4.34 -2.91
C ARG A 94 -6.08 5.78 -2.81
N THR A 95 -6.59 6.50 -1.83
CA THR A 95 -6.25 7.91 -1.59
C THR A 95 -5.56 8.04 -0.24
N PHE A 96 -4.39 8.65 -0.22
CA PHE A 96 -3.79 9.19 0.98
C PHE A 96 -4.22 10.65 1.13
N LEU A 97 -4.93 10.95 2.21
CA LEU A 97 -5.32 12.30 2.58
C LEU A 97 -4.47 12.80 3.75
N TYR A 98 -4.12 14.08 3.69
CA TYR A 98 -3.51 14.83 4.78
C TYR A 98 -4.28 16.14 4.99
N LYS A 99 -4.78 16.37 6.21
CA LYS A 99 -5.66 17.51 6.56
C LYS A 99 -6.84 17.62 5.58
N ASP A 100 -7.49 16.49 5.32
CA ASP A 100 -8.61 16.31 4.38
C ASP A 100 -8.32 16.63 2.91
N LYS A 101 -7.05 16.84 2.53
CA LYS A 101 -6.64 17.07 1.14
C LYS A 101 -5.96 15.83 0.56
N PRO A 102 -6.28 15.42 -0.68
CA PRO A 102 -5.63 14.28 -1.31
C PRO A 102 -4.17 14.62 -1.62
N VAL A 103 -3.23 13.86 -1.06
CA VAL A 103 -1.79 13.97 -1.32
C VAL A 103 -1.39 13.00 -2.41
N ILE A 104 -1.88 11.76 -2.33
CA ILE A 104 -1.60 10.71 -3.31
C ILE A 104 -2.90 10.00 -3.64
N ILE A 105 -3.15 9.76 -4.92
CA ILE A 105 -4.23 8.91 -5.40
C ILE A 105 -3.62 7.87 -6.34
N THR A 106 -3.88 6.60 -6.07
CA THR A 106 -3.65 5.51 -7.02
C THR A 106 -4.99 4.97 -7.49
N GLU A 107 -5.22 4.98 -8.80
CA GLU A 107 -6.45 4.46 -9.43
C GLU A 107 -6.09 3.26 -10.29
N GLY A 108 -6.63 2.08 -9.97
CA GLY A 108 -6.43 0.87 -10.76
C GLY A 108 -7.04 0.99 -12.15
N ILE A 109 -6.32 0.50 -13.16
CA ILE A 109 -6.74 0.51 -14.57
C ILE A 109 -6.59 -0.86 -15.22
N ASP A 110 -7.33 -1.08 -16.29
CA ASP A 110 -7.00 -2.13 -17.25
C ASP A 110 -5.92 -1.59 -18.20
N PHE A 111 -4.74 -2.19 -18.16
CA PHE A 111 -3.62 -1.73 -18.96
C PHE A 111 -3.76 -2.21 -20.41
N ASP A 112 -3.87 -1.26 -21.33
CA ASP A 112 -3.81 -1.50 -22.77
C ASP A 112 -2.83 -0.50 -23.38
N ILE A 113 -1.69 -0.99 -23.87
CA ILE A 113 -0.63 -0.16 -24.45
C ILE A 113 -1.12 0.68 -25.64
N ASN A 114 -2.18 0.23 -26.32
CA ASN A 114 -2.76 0.93 -27.47
C ASN A 114 -3.81 1.97 -27.07
N ASN A 115 -4.26 1.97 -25.81
CA ASN A 115 -5.33 2.82 -25.31
C ASN A 115 -5.05 3.30 -23.87
N LEU A 116 -3.88 3.90 -23.66
CA LEU A 116 -3.50 4.39 -22.33
C LEU A 116 -4.24 5.69 -21.98
N PRO A 117 -4.51 5.93 -20.67
CA PRO A 117 -5.03 7.20 -20.19
C PRO A 117 -4.19 8.39 -20.63
N LYS A 118 -4.84 9.52 -20.94
CA LYS A 118 -4.18 10.77 -21.38
C LYS A 118 -3.53 11.49 -20.20
N ASN A 119 -2.39 12.14 -20.43
CA ASN A 119 -1.66 12.97 -19.45
C ASN A 119 -1.46 12.28 -18.08
N ALA A 120 -1.22 10.97 -18.09
CA ALA A 120 -1.19 10.15 -16.88
C ALA A 120 0.23 9.71 -16.55
N LYS A 121 0.50 9.52 -15.25
CA LYS A 121 1.63 8.71 -14.77
C LYS A 121 1.09 7.33 -14.46
N ILE A 122 1.63 6.31 -15.10
CA ILE A 122 1.18 4.93 -14.98
C ILE A 122 2.29 4.10 -14.35
N PHE A 123 1.96 3.33 -13.33
CA PHE A 123 2.86 2.37 -12.72
C PHE A 123 2.24 0.98 -12.81
N THR A 124 3.02 0.01 -13.28
CA THR A 124 2.64 -1.40 -13.34
C THR A 124 3.61 -2.23 -12.51
N SER A 125 3.08 -3.14 -11.71
CA SER A 125 3.86 -4.08 -10.89
C SER A 125 3.21 -5.46 -10.87
N ILE A 126 3.94 -6.45 -10.38
CA ILE A 126 3.46 -7.80 -10.13
C ILE A 126 3.74 -8.22 -8.68
N SER A 127 2.72 -8.75 -8.01
CA SER A 127 2.85 -9.40 -6.70
C SER A 127 2.00 -10.66 -6.69
N SER A 128 2.52 -11.77 -6.17
CA SER A 128 1.79 -13.04 -6.08
C SER A 128 1.17 -13.49 -7.42
N ASN A 129 1.88 -13.29 -8.54
CA ASN A 129 1.43 -13.54 -9.91
C ASN A 129 0.24 -12.68 -10.40
N ILE A 130 -0.12 -11.63 -9.67
CA ILE A 130 -1.17 -10.68 -10.03
C ILE A 130 -0.50 -9.40 -10.53
N VAL A 131 -0.75 -9.07 -11.79
CA VAL A 131 -0.32 -7.79 -12.38
C VAL A 131 -1.31 -6.70 -11.96
N ASN A 132 -0.76 -5.58 -11.49
CA ASN A 132 -1.52 -4.41 -11.11
C ASN A 132 -1.00 -3.19 -11.88
N SER A 133 -1.90 -2.44 -12.50
CA SER A 133 -1.58 -1.18 -13.18
C SER A 133 -2.40 -0.06 -12.55
N THR A 134 -1.75 1.06 -12.26
CA THR A 134 -2.39 2.21 -11.62
C THR A 134 -2.01 3.51 -12.31
N ILE A 135 -2.95 4.45 -12.37
CA ILE A 135 -2.65 5.86 -12.55
C ILE A 135 -2.25 6.43 -11.19
N VAL A 136 -1.19 7.24 -11.16
CA VAL A 136 -0.70 7.89 -9.94
C VAL A 136 -0.84 9.41 -10.07
N TYR A 137 -1.58 10.00 -9.13
CA TYR A 137 -1.62 11.43 -8.89
C TYR A 137 -0.92 11.75 -7.57
N THR A 138 -0.13 12.83 -7.56
CA THR A 138 0.62 13.29 -6.39
C THR A 138 0.51 14.81 -6.28
N ASN A 139 0.22 15.32 -5.09
CA ASN A 139 0.32 16.73 -4.71
C ASN A 139 0.95 16.83 -3.32
N TYR A 140 2.29 16.87 -3.28
CA TYR A 140 3.05 16.91 -2.04
C TYR A 140 2.99 18.29 -1.36
N ASP A 141 2.54 19.35 -2.03
CA ASP A 141 2.37 20.67 -1.40
C ASP A 141 1.33 20.62 -0.26
N HIS A 142 0.44 19.64 -0.28
CA HIS A 142 -0.55 19.41 0.76
C HIS A 142 0.04 18.93 2.09
N VAL A 143 1.24 18.33 2.11
CA VAL A 143 1.94 17.96 3.36
C VAL A 143 2.82 19.08 3.92
N ALA A 144 3.19 20.08 3.11
CA ALA A 144 4.08 21.18 3.52
C ALA A 144 5.35 20.64 4.24
N ASP A 145 5.72 21.22 5.39
CA ASP A 145 6.86 20.78 6.21
C ASP A 145 6.54 19.57 7.13
N ASP A 146 5.28 19.10 7.13
CA ASP A 146 4.88 17.95 7.95
C ASP A 146 5.33 16.63 7.30
N ASN A 147 5.76 15.65 8.12
CA ASN A 147 6.18 14.34 7.64
C ASN A 147 5.31 13.20 8.21
N PRO A 148 4.18 12.85 7.54
CA PRO A 148 3.33 11.74 7.94
C PRO A 148 3.91 10.36 7.57
N ASP A 149 5.20 10.13 7.87
CA ASP A 149 6.00 8.96 7.46
C ASP A 149 5.32 7.62 7.75
N LYS A 150 4.67 7.47 8.91
CA LYS A 150 4.01 6.21 9.28
C LYS A 150 2.82 5.89 8.37
N THR A 151 1.98 6.88 8.08
CA THR A 151 0.82 6.65 7.20
C THR A 151 1.28 6.54 5.75
N TYR A 152 2.32 7.28 5.36
CA TYR A 152 2.96 7.18 4.06
C TYR A 152 3.50 5.77 3.79
N LYS A 153 4.27 5.19 4.72
CA LYS A 153 4.78 3.81 4.62
C LYS A 153 3.64 2.81 4.49
N LEU A 154 2.59 2.96 5.29
CA LEU A 154 1.39 2.10 5.19
C LEU A 154 0.70 2.24 3.84
N PHE A 155 0.62 3.46 3.29
CA PHE A 155 0.04 3.72 1.97
C PHE A 155 0.75 2.96 0.85
N TYR A 156 2.09 2.92 0.86
CA TYR A 156 2.84 2.26 -0.21
C TYR A 156 3.03 0.75 0.01
N ARG A 157 3.13 0.30 1.25
CA ARG A 157 3.60 -1.06 1.57
C ARG A 157 2.50 -2.03 1.97
N LEU A 158 1.28 -1.54 2.25
CA LEU A 158 0.15 -2.43 2.48
C LEU A 158 -0.22 -3.08 1.16
N ASP A 159 0.14 -4.36 1.03
CA ASP A 159 -0.18 -5.19 -0.12
C ASP A 159 -1.65 -5.61 -0.05
N ILE A 160 -2.40 -5.19 -1.06
CA ILE A 160 -3.82 -5.50 -1.22
C ILE A 160 -3.97 -6.07 -2.61
N ARG A 161 -4.59 -7.24 -2.71
CA ARG A 161 -4.87 -7.88 -3.99
C ARG A 161 -5.67 -6.95 -4.89
N SER A 162 -5.08 -6.54 -6.01
CA SER A 162 -5.67 -5.56 -6.94
C SER A 162 -6.86 -6.09 -7.75
N ASP A 163 -7.01 -7.41 -7.85
CA ASP A 163 -8.09 -8.09 -8.57
C ASP A 163 -9.42 -8.12 -7.78
N LEU A 164 -9.39 -7.75 -6.49
CA LEU A 164 -10.58 -7.68 -5.65
C LEU A 164 -11.48 -6.50 -6.07
N SER A 165 -12.76 -6.81 -6.28
CA SER A 165 -13.76 -5.88 -6.85
C SER A 165 -14.93 -5.57 -5.91
N ASN A 166 -14.83 -5.95 -4.62
CA ASN A 166 -15.78 -5.54 -3.59
C ASN A 166 -15.05 -5.17 -2.29
N LEU A 167 -15.62 -4.20 -1.56
CA LEU A 167 -15.00 -3.64 -0.36
C LEU A 167 -14.88 -4.63 0.80
N GLY A 168 -15.81 -5.59 0.90
CA GLY A 168 -15.77 -6.60 1.96
C GLY A 168 -14.57 -7.53 1.80
N ASP A 169 -14.30 -8.01 0.60
CA ASP A 169 -13.16 -8.86 0.31
C ASP A 169 -11.85 -8.09 0.40
N ILE A 170 -11.83 -6.82 -0.02
CA ILE A 170 -10.68 -5.92 0.21
C ILE A 170 -10.39 -5.81 1.71
N PHE A 171 -11.43 -5.57 2.53
CA PHE A 171 -11.26 -5.41 3.95
C PHE A 171 -10.82 -6.69 4.66
N ASN A 172 -11.39 -7.84 4.26
CA ASN A 172 -10.94 -9.16 4.73
C ASN A 172 -9.49 -9.42 4.31
N ASN A 173 -9.07 -9.08 3.09
CA ASN A 173 -7.70 -9.26 2.62
C ASN A 173 -6.70 -8.41 3.42
N ILE A 174 -7.07 -7.18 3.79
CA ILE A 174 -6.28 -6.36 4.73
C ILE A 174 -6.23 -7.05 6.10
N GLY A 175 -7.34 -7.59 6.59
CA GLY A 175 -7.38 -8.41 7.80
C GLY A 175 -6.38 -9.58 7.75
N ASP A 176 -6.38 -10.33 6.65
CA ASP A 176 -5.50 -11.49 6.46
C ASP A 176 -4.03 -11.11 6.41
N PHE A 177 -3.69 -9.96 5.79
CA PHE A 177 -2.33 -9.40 5.83
C PHE A 177 -1.86 -9.25 7.28
N PHE A 178 -2.70 -8.69 8.15
CA PHE A 178 -2.41 -8.47 9.57
C PHE A 178 -2.61 -9.73 10.45
N THR A 179 -2.86 -10.90 9.88
CA THR A 179 -2.72 -12.19 10.60
C THR A 179 -1.27 -12.67 10.60
N GLN A 180 -0.44 -12.19 9.67
CA GLN A 180 0.95 -12.61 9.54
C GLN A 180 1.78 -12.03 10.69
N GLU A 181 2.62 -12.88 11.30
CA GLU A 181 3.46 -12.53 12.44
C GLU A 181 4.34 -11.30 12.16
N ASP A 182 4.89 -11.20 10.95
CA ASP A 182 5.80 -10.15 10.51
C ASP A 182 5.12 -8.94 9.83
N SER A 183 3.79 -8.84 9.86
CA SER A 183 3.01 -7.85 9.09
C SER A 183 3.41 -6.39 9.39
N ILE A 184 3.72 -6.05 10.64
CA ILE A 184 4.22 -4.71 11.01
C ILE A 184 5.59 -4.44 10.40
N LEU A 185 6.48 -5.44 10.37
CA LEU A 185 7.82 -5.30 9.78
C LEU A 185 7.75 -5.08 8.27
N LYS A 186 6.85 -5.79 7.58
CA LYS A 186 6.59 -5.62 6.13
C LYS A 186 6.19 -4.19 5.77
N ILE A 187 5.59 -3.44 6.69
CA ILE A 187 5.25 -2.04 6.49
C ILE A 187 6.36 -1.10 6.97
N TYR A 188 6.89 -1.30 8.18
CA TYR A 188 7.63 -0.25 8.88
C TYR A 188 9.15 -0.44 8.92
N SER A 189 9.66 -1.66 8.73
CA SER A 189 11.10 -1.94 8.73
C SER A 189 11.66 -1.85 7.31
N GLY A 190 12.44 -0.81 6.99
CA GLY A 190 12.88 -0.50 5.62
C GLY A 190 13.48 -1.68 4.85
N LYS A 191 14.63 -2.20 5.30
CA LYS A 191 15.32 -3.34 4.67
C LYS A 191 14.47 -4.62 4.65
N TYR A 192 13.53 -4.77 5.58
CA TYR A 192 12.66 -5.93 5.62
C TYR A 192 11.54 -5.80 4.59
N ALA A 193 10.88 -4.63 4.55
CA ALA A 193 9.81 -4.28 3.63
C ALA A 193 10.24 -4.39 2.16
N GLU A 194 11.48 -4.02 1.83
CA GLU A 194 12.04 -4.14 0.48
C GLU A 194 11.97 -5.57 -0.08
N LYS A 195 12.07 -6.60 0.77
CA LYS A 195 11.99 -8.01 0.35
C LYS A 195 10.59 -8.43 -0.11
N PHE A 196 9.58 -7.63 0.21
CA PHE A 196 8.17 -7.89 -0.09
C PHE A 196 7.59 -6.82 -1.01
N ALA A 197 8.43 -5.90 -1.52
CA ALA A 197 7.98 -4.94 -2.50
C ALA A 197 7.57 -5.69 -3.79
N PRO A 198 6.45 -5.31 -4.43
CA PRO A 198 6.09 -5.83 -5.74
C PRO A 198 7.19 -5.55 -6.77
N ASP A 199 7.44 -6.51 -7.65
CA ASP A 199 8.37 -6.31 -8.77
C ASP A 199 7.77 -5.31 -9.76
N ALA A 200 8.57 -4.35 -10.19
CA ALA A 200 8.15 -3.36 -11.17
C ALA A 200 8.08 -3.98 -12.57
N LEU A 201 7.08 -3.58 -13.35
CA LEU A 201 6.91 -3.93 -14.76
C LEU A 201 6.85 -2.70 -15.67
N ALA A 202 6.37 -1.56 -15.17
CA ALA A 202 6.35 -0.32 -15.95
C ALA A 202 6.32 0.94 -15.07
N SER A 203 6.91 2.01 -15.59
CA SER A 203 6.75 3.38 -15.10
C SER A 203 6.68 4.30 -16.31
N LEU A 204 5.48 4.75 -16.67
CA LEU A 204 5.20 5.48 -17.90
C LEU A 204 4.59 6.85 -17.61
N GLN A 205 4.87 7.81 -18.48
CA GLN A 205 4.15 9.06 -18.62
C GLN A 205 3.53 9.14 -20.00
N THR A 206 2.26 9.49 -20.10
CA THR A 206 1.55 9.64 -21.37
C THR A 206 1.33 11.10 -21.74
N ASP A 207 1.17 11.36 -23.04
CA ASP A 207 0.81 12.66 -23.58
C ASP A 207 -0.71 12.90 -23.63
N SER A 208 -1.12 14.04 -24.22
CA SER A 208 -2.53 14.42 -24.38
C SER A 208 -3.33 13.50 -25.32
N SER A 209 -2.66 12.67 -26.10
CA SER A 209 -3.27 11.67 -26.98
C SER A 209 -3.32 10.26 -26.36
N GLY A 210 -2.71 10.07 -25.19
CA GLY A 210 -2.60 8.76 -24.54
C GLY A 210 -1.43 7.92 -25.07
N LYS A 211 -0.47 8.52 -25.80
CA LYS A 211 0.74 7.83 -26.22
C LYS A 211 1.81 7.91 -25.15
N ILE A 212 2.67 6.89 -25.07
CA ILE A 212 3.84 6.92 -24.17
C ILE A 212 4.74 8.08 -24.59
N LYS A 213 4.94 9.03 -23.69
CA LYS A 213 5.86 10.15 -23.86
C LYS A 213 7.24 9.76 -23.33
N ASP A 214 7.30 9.33 -22.07
CA ASP A 214 8.53 8.96 -21.37
C ASP A 214 8.24 7.72 -20.51
N GLY A 215 9.23 6.87 -20.28
CA GLY A 215 9.04 5.74 -19.37
C GLY A 215 9.87 4.50 -19.67
N ILE A 216 9.67 3.47 -18.87
CA ILE A 216 10.19 2.12 -19.08
C ILE A 216 9.06 1.10 -18.92
N ILE A 217 9.08 0.03 -19.72
CA ILE A 217 8.14 -1.08 -19.63
C ILE A 217 8.80 -2.40 -20.00
N LEU A 218 8.44 -3.45 -19.28
CA LEU A 218 8.64 -4.86 -19.62
C LEU A 218 7.31 -5.41 -20.19
N ASP A 219 7.33 -5.93 -21.42
CA ASP A 219 6.20 -6.61 -22.05
C ASP A 219 6.08 -8.03 -21.49
N PHE A 220 5.69 -8.10 -20.22
CA PHE A 220 5.71 -9.31 -19.41
C PHE A 220 4.65 -10.32 -19.89
N LYS A 221 5.10 -11.43 -20.50
CA LYS A 221 4.21 -12.44 -21.10
C LYS A 221 4.12 -13.74 -20.30
N ASN A 222 5.07 -14.03 -19.41
CA ASN A 222 5.10 -15.33 -18.71
C ASN A 222 5.55 -15.25 -17.24
N PRO A 223 4.63 -15.47 -16.27
CA PRO A 223 5.00 -15.59 -14.86
C PRO A 223 5.65 -16.92 -14.46
N LYS A 224 5.77 -17.87 -15.40
CA LYS A 224 6.11 -19.27 -15.06
C LYS A 224 7.53 -19.70 -15.37
N ASN A 225 8.30 -18.94 -16.15
CA ASN A 225 9.66 -19.32 -16.56
C ASN A 225 10.62 -18.13 -16.43
N ASN A 226 11.90 -18.40 -16.20
CA ASN A 226 13.01 -17.43 -16.33
C ASN A 226 13.23 -16.96 -17.79
N GLU A 227 12.17 -16.92 -18.59
CA GLU A 227 12.18 -16.43 -19.95
C GLU A 227 12.46 -14.93 -19.95
N LYS A 228 13.08 -14.47 -21.03
CA LYS A 228 13.38 -13.05 -21.21
C LYS A 228 12.27 -12.42 -22.02
N ASP A 229 11.61 -11.43 -21.44
CA ASP A 229 10.61 -10.60 -22.10
C ASP A 229 11.27 -9.37 -22.72
N ASP A 230 10.63 -8.81 -23.75
CA ASP A 230 11.09 -7.57 -24.36
C ASP A 230 10.84 -6.39 -23.41
N TYR A 231 11.82 -5.51 -23.26
CA TYR A 231 11.65 -4.24 -22.57
C TYR A 231 11.98 -3.07 -23.50
N SER A 232 11.40 -1.91 -23.20
CA SER A 232 11.64 -0.67 -23.93
C SER A 232 11.70 0.52 -22.98
N ILE A 233 12.63 1.44 -23.26
CA ILE A 233 12.76 2.75 -22.61
C ILE A 233 12.39 3.81 -23.64
N TYR A 234 11.46 4.68 -23.26
CA TYR A 234 10.90 5.75 -24.05
C TYR A 234 11.39 7.10 -23.55
N LYS A 235 11.69 7.99 -24.50
CA LYS A 235 11.95 9.42 -24.25
C LYS A 235 11.37 10.26 -25.38
N ASN A 236 10.57 11.27 -25.05
CA ASN A 236 9.89 12.14 -26.01
C ASN A 236 9.14 11.38 -27.13
N GLY A 237 8.45 10.31 -26.77
CA GLY A 237 7.63 9.49 -27.68
C GLY A 237 8.40 8.49 -28.54
N LYS A 238 9.71 8.33 -28.33
CA LYS A 238 10.55 7.41 -29.10
C LYS A 238 11.21 6.39 -28.18
N ILE A 239 11.36 5.15 -28.66
CA ILE A 239 12.18 4.14 -28.01
C ILE A 239 13.65 4.54 -28.17
N ILE A 240 14.35 4.76 -27.06
CA ILE A 240 15.79 5.10 -27.04
C ILE A 240 16.66 3.89 -26.70
N LYS A 241 16.09 2.88 -26.04
CA LYS A 241 16.76 1.62 -25.70
C LYS A 241 15.72 0.51 -25.61
N SER A 242 16.09 -0.67 -26.09
CA SER A 242 15.26 -1.87 -26.01
C SER A 242 16.15 -3.10 -25.85
N GLY A 243 15.60 -4.18 -25.34
CA GLY A 243 16.32 -5.44 -25.19
C GLY A 243 15.43 -6.51 -24.60
N LYS A 244 16.05 -7.59 -24.14
CA LYS A 244 15.37 -8.72 -23.50
C LYS A 244 15.91 -8.93 -22.09
N ALA A 245 15.04 -9.07 -21.10
CA ALA A 245 15.40 -9.27 -19.70
C ALA A 245 14.45 -10.26 -19.02
N SER A 246 14.97 -11.07 -18.10
CA SER A 246 14.10 -11.78 -17.15
C SER A 246 13.49 -10.76 -16.18
N LEU A 247 12.40 -11.11 -15.49
CA LEU A 247 11.80 -10.22 -14.47
C LEU A 247 12.83 -9.76 -13.42
N LYS A 248 13.70 -10.69 -12.99
CA LYS A 248 14.78 -10.42 -12.03
C LYS A 248 15.81 -9.44 -12.57
N ASP A 249 16.30 -9.67 -13.80
CA ASP A 249 17.28 -8.77 -14.42
C ASP A 249 16.67 -7.39 -14.69
N TYR A 250 15.38 -7.36 -15.04
CA TYR A 250 14.64 -6.13 -15.29
C TYR A 250 14.53 -5.23 -14.05
N GLN A 251 14.49 -5.80 -12.83
CA GLN A 251 14.44 -4.97 -11.61
C GLN A 251 15.66 -4.05 -11.50
N ASN A 252 16.86 -4.55 -11.85
CA ASN A 252 18.07 -3.72 -11.87
C ASN A 252 18.00 -2.64 -12.96
N ILE A 253 17.58 -3.01 -14.18
CA ILE A 253 17.41 -2.07 -15.29
C ILE A 253 16.40 -0.97 -14.92
N PHE A 254 15.34 -1.33 -14.22
CA PHE A 254 14.31 -0.40 -13.75
C PHE A 254 14.87 0.57 -12.70
N ILE A 255 15.66 0.09 -11.74
CA ILE A 255 16.33 0.92 -10.73
C ILE A 255 17.29 1.91 -11.40
N ASP A 256 18.17 1.43 -12.29
CA ASP A 256 19.12 2.28 -13.03
C ASP A 256 18.38 3.39 -13.78
N TYR A 257 17.29 3.04 -14.50
CA TYR A 257 16.45 4.02 -15.19
C TYR A 257 15.86 5.07 -14.24
N ARG A 258 15.40 4.67 -13.06
CA ARG A 258 14.79 5.59 -12.08
C ARG A 258 15.82 6.55 -11.50
N GLU A 259 17.04 6.10 -11.26
CA GLU A 259 18.14 6.93 -10.78
C GLU A 259 18.61 7.93 -11.85
N GLU A 260 18.69 7.52 -13.11
CA GLU A 260 19.05 8.41 -14.23
C GLU A 260 18.02 9.52 -14.48
N VAL A 261 16.73 9.26 -14.23
CA VAL A 261 15.66 10.26 -14.42
C VAL A 261 15.54 11.24 -13.24
N GLN A 262 16.04 10.86 -12.07
CA GLN A 262 16.01 11.71 -10.87
C GLN A 262 17.23 12.65 -10.76
N ASN A 263 18.29 12.40 -11.52
CA ASN A 263 19.49 13.24 -11.64
C ASN A 263 19.44 14.14 -12.88
#